data_AF-A0ABD0ZTN4-F1
#
_entry.id   AF-A0ABD0ZTN4-F1
#
_cell.length_a   1.000
_cell.length_b   1.000
_cell.length_c   1.000
_cell.angle_alpha   90.00
_cell.angle_beta   90.00
_cell.angle_gamma   90.00
#
_symmetry.space_group_name_H-M   'P 1'
#
loop_
_entity.id
_entity.type
_entity.pdbx_description
1 polymer ?
#
loop_
_entity_poly.entity_id
_entity_poly.type
_entity_poly.pdbx_seq_one_letter_code
_entity_poly.pdbx_strand_id
1 'polypeptide(L)' 'MNNYRLKDPITLGKEFLVKKFNEEFGVNITYKFFKEKLDQLKKKYKKYLALMDSTGITVDPITFEIDASESWWKDCKSI' A
#
# COMPACT_ATOMS: atom_id res chain seq x y z
N MET A 1 -11.55 -13.36 2.85
CA MET A 1 -10.44 -12.65 2.18
C MET A 1 -10.04 -13.44 0.95
N ASN A 2 -10.17 -12.85 -0.25
CA ASN A 2 -9.82 -13.53 -1.50
C ASN A 2 -8.32 -13.87 -1.53
N ASN A 3 -7.98 -15.11 -1.89
CA ASN A 3 -6.60 -15.62 -2.08
C ASN A 3 -5.95 -15.06 -3.36
N TYR A 4 -6.12 -13.76 -3.62
CA TYR A 4 -5.53 -13.11 -4.78
C TYR A 4 -4.03 -12.92 -4.52
N ARG A 5 -3.22 -13.90 -4.95
CA ARG A 5 -1.78 -13.73 -5.07
C ARG A 5 -1.51 -12.91 -6.32
N LEU A 6 -0.97 -11.70 -6.14
CA LEU A 6 -0.31 -10.97 -7.21
C LEU A 6 0.69 -11.94 -7.86
N LYS A 7 0.40 -12.36 -9.11
CA LYS A 7 1.29 -13.23 -9.85
C LYS A 7 2.59 -12.48 -10.06
N ASP A 8 3.71 -13.13 -9.78
CA ASP A 8 4.99 -12.57 -10.17
C ASP A 8 4.97 -12.38 -11.69
N PRO A 9 5.25 -11.17 -12.20
CA PRO A 9 5.26 -10.95 -13.63
C PRO A 9 6.32 -11.83 -14.29
N ILE A 10 5.98 -12.36 -15.46
CA ILE A 10 6.90 -13.09 -16.35
C ILE A 10 8.10 -12.17 -16.65
N THR A 11 9.30 -12.72 -16.83
CA THR A 11 10.55 -11.96 -17.07
C THR A 11 10.38 -10.86 -18.13
N LEU A 12 9.69 -11.17 -19.24
CA LEU A 12 9.36 -10.21 -20.29
C LEU A 12 8.56 -9.00 -19.79
N GLY A 13 7.59 -9.23 -18.90
CA GLY A 13 6.79 -8.16 -18.31
C GLY A 13 7.59 -7.27 -17.36
N LYS A 14 8.59 -7.84 -16.65
CA LYS A 14 9.49 -7.08 -15.78
C LYS A 14 10.37 -6.14 -16.60
N GLU A 15 10.94 -6.64 -17.69
CA GLU A 15 11.78 -5.85 -18.59
C GLU A 15 10.98 -4.74 -19.28
N PHE A 16 9.78 -5.06 -19.78
CA PHE A 16 8.90 -4.08 -20.39
C PHE A 16 8.53 -2.94 -19.44
N LEU A 17 8.15 -3.26 -18.20
CA LEU A 17 7.82 -2.26 -17.17
C LEU A 17 9.01 -1.34 -16.89
N VAL A 18 10.19 -1.92 -16.63
CA VAL A 18 11.41 -1.15 -16.32
C VAL A 18 11.78 -0.25 -17.50
N LYS A 19 11.77 -0.79 -18.72
CA LYS A 19 12.09 -0.04 -19.93
C LYS A 19 11.15 1.15 -20.10
N LYS A 20 9.83 0.94 -20.04
CA LYS A 20 8.85 2.00 -20.22
C LYS A 20 8.95 3.08 -19.16
N PHE A 21 9.11 2.69 -17.90
CA PHE A 21 9.28 3.64 -16.81
C PHE A 21 10.57 4.47 -16.94
N ASN A 22 11.68 3.82 -17.29
CA ASN A 22 12.96 4.51 -17.50
C ASN A 22 12.88 5.49 -18.67
N GLU A 23 12.24 5.10 -19.79
CA GLU A 23 11.98 5.96 -20.95
C GLU A 23 11.13 7.19 -20.58
N GLU A 24 10.05 6.98 -19.83
CA GLU A 24 9.06 8.02 -19.52
C GLU A 24 9.56 9.03 -18.48
N PHE A 25 10.27 8.56 -17.46
CA PHE A 25 10.75 9.40 -16.36
C PHE A 25 12.22 9.82 -16.50
N GLY A 26 12.92 9.37 -17.56
CA GLY A 26 14.33 9.70 -17.79
C GLY A 26 15.25 9.16 -16.70
N VAL A 27 14.87 8.05 -16.06
CA VAL A 27 15.62 7.42 -14.97
C VAL A 27 16.26 6.11 -15.42
N ASN A 28 17.22 5.60 -14.65
CA ASN A 28 17.83 4.30 -14.89
C ASN A 28 17.67 3.41 -13.64
N ILE A 29 16.46 2.92 -13.43
CA ILE A 29 16.16 2.02 -12.31
C ILE A 29 16.03 0.58 -12.79
N THR A 30 16.26 -0.36 -11.89
CA THR A 30 16.10 -1.80 -12.14
C THR A 30 14.80 -2.32 -11.56
N TYR A 31 14.36 -3.53 -11.98
CA TYR A 31 13.17 -4.16 -11.42
C TYR A 31 13.23 -4.32 -9.88
N LYS A 32 14.44 -4.43 -9.32
CA LYS A 32 14.68 -4.51 -7.87
C LYS A 32 14.05 -3.33 -7.12
N PHE A 33 14.13 -2.12 -7.69
CA PHE A 33 13.54 -0.93 -7.09
C PHE A 33 12.02 -1.06 -6.91
N PHE A 34 11.32 -1.52 -7.95
CA PHE A 34 9.87 -1.74 -7.89
C PHE A 34 9.51 -2.80 -6.85
N LYS A 35 10.26 -3.90 -6.80
CA LYS A 35 10.06 -4.96 -5.82
C LYS A 35 10.22 -4.44 -4.38
N GLU A 36 11.30 -3.70 -4.11
CA GLU A 36 11.56 -3.11 -2.80
C GLU A 36 10.46 -2.13 -2.39
N LYS A 37 10.00 -1.27 -3.31
CA LYS A 37 8.87 -0.36 -3.05
C LYS A 37 7.58 -1.10 -2.77
N LEU A 38 7.25 -2.12 -3.55
CA LEU A 38 6.08 -2.96 -3.32
C LEU A 38 6.14 -3.66 -1.96
N ASP A 39 7.29 -4.19 -1.57
CA ASP A 39 7.47 -4.86 -0.27
C ASP A 39 7.35 -3.88 0.90
N GLN A 40 7.87 -2.65 0.75
CA GLN A 40 7.66 -1.58 1.72
C GLN A 40 6.17 -1.23 1.88
N LEU A 41 5.43 -1.12 0.77
CA LEU A 41 3.99 -0.86 0.78
C LEU A 41 3.22 -1.99 1.46
N LYS A 42 3.53 -3.26 1.14
CA LYS A 42 2.94 -4.42 1.81
C LYS A 42 3.18 -4.40 3.32
N LYS A 43 4.39 -4.03 3.75
CA LYS A 43 4.73 -3.94 5.19
C LYS A 43 3.94 -2.84 5.88
N LYS A 44 3.78 -1.67 5.25
CA LYS A 44 2.95 -0.57 5.76
C LYS A 44 1.48 -1.00 5.85
N TYR A 45 0.96 -1.64 4.80
CA TYR A 45 -0.41 -2.11 4.76
C TYR A 45 -0.71 -3.16 5.84
N LYS A 46 0.19 -4.10 6.09
CA LYS A 46 0.05 -5.05 7.21
C LYS A 46 -0.01 -4.36 8.57
N LYS A 47 0.83 -3.34 8.79
CA LYS A 47 0.80 -2.55 10.03
C LYS A 47 -0.51 -1.79 10.17
N TYR A 48 -0.98 -1.19 9.07
CA TYR A 48 -2.27 -0.51 9.02
C TYR A 48 -3.42 -1.44 9.42
N LEU A 49 -3.50 -2.64 8.83
CA LEU A 49 -4.52 -3.63 9.21
C LEU A 49 -4.45 -4.01 10.69
N ALA A 50 -3.25 -4.23 11.23
CA ALA A 50 -3.09 -4.53 12.65
C ALA A 50 -3.54 -3.38 13.56
N LEU A 51 -3.29 -2.12 13.17
CA LEU A 51 -3.75 -0.95 13.91
C LEU A 51 -5.27 -0.86 13.92
N MET A 52 -5.90 -1.07 12.78
CA MET A 52 -7.36 -1.09 12.62
C MET A 52 -8.01 -2.15 13.52
N ASP A 53 -7.48 -3.38 13.51
CA ASP A 53 -7.96 -4.48 14.35
C ASP A 53 -7.82 -4.16 15.87
N SER A 54 -6.78 -3.41 16.25
CA SER A 54 -6.47 -3.13 17.66
C SER A 54 -7.22 -1.93 18.26
N THR A 55 -7.63 -0.97 17.43
CA THR A 55 -8.18 0.32 17.88
C THR A 55 -9.70 0.41 17.77
N GLY A 56 -10.34 -0.51 17.03
CA GLY A 56 -11.76 -0.42 16.70
C GLY A 56 -12.08 0.73 15.73
N ILE A 57 -11.06 1.34 15.13
CA ILE A 57 -11.19 2.34 14.06
C ILE A 57 -11.29 1.58 12.75
N THR A 58 -12.32 1.90 11.97
CA THR A 58 -12.51 1.40 10.62
C THR A 58 -12.31 2.51 9.60
N VAL A 59 -12.10 2.13 8.35
CA VAL A 59 -11.90 3.06 7.24
C VAL A 59 -12.69 2.45 6.10
N ASP A 60 -13.60 3.24 5.55
CA ASP A 60 -14.36 2.83 4.40
C ASP A 60 -13.40 2.65 3.20
N PRO A 61 -13.36 1.46 2.57
CA PRO A 61 -12.41 1.17 1.50
C PRO A 61 -12.73 1.88 0.17
N ILE A 62 -13.89 2.53 0.05
CA ILE A 62 -14.39 3.21 -1.14
C ILE A 62 -14.26 4.73 -0.96
N THR A 63 -14.71 5.28 0.16
CA THR A 63 -14.66 6.73 0.44
C THR A 63 -13.37 7.16 1.12
N PHE A 64 -12.60 6.20 1.67
CA PHE A 64 -11.42 6.43 2.51
C PHE A 64 -11.71 7.26 3.78
N GLU A 65 -12.98 7.34 4.18
CA GLU A 65 -13.38 8.01 5.41
C GLU A 65 -13.06 7.15 6.62
N ILE A 66 -12.55 7.79 7.67
CA ILE A 66 -12.23 7.15 8.94
C ILE A 66 -13.51 7.09 9.77
N ASP A 67 -13.99 5.89 10.02
CA ASP A 67 -15.06 5.61 10.97
C ASP A 67 -14.45 5.25 12.33
N ALA A 68 -14.64 6.13 13.31
CA ALA A 68 -14.12 5.98 14.64
C ALA A 68 -15.14 6.48 15.66
N SER A 69 -15.06 5.96 16.88
CA SER A 69 -15.94 6.40 17.96
C SER A 69 -15.75 7.89 18.28
N GLU A 70 -16.82 8.55 18.68
CA GLU A 70 -16.76 9.98 19.01
C GLU A 70 -15.86 10.28 20.22
N SER A 71 -15.63 9.30 21.10
CA SER A 71 -14.61 9.37 22.14
C SER A 71 -13.19 9.44 21.58
N TRP A 72 -12.88 8.66 20.54
CA TRP A 72 -11.56 8.70 19.89
C TRP A 72 -11.29 10.06 19.23
N TRP A 73 -12.29 10.62 18.55
CA TRP A 73 -12.20 11.96 17.95
C TRP A 73 -12.00 13.07 19.00
N LYS A 74 -12.59 12.93 20.19
CA LYS A 74 -12.42 13.88 21.30
C LYS A 74 -11.00 13.82 21.88
N ASP A 75 -10.46 12.61 22.08
CA ASP A 75 -9.09 12.44 22.55
C ASP A 75 -8.06 13.01 21.56
N CYS A 76 -8.27 12.85 20.25
CA CYS A 76 -7.40 13.44 19.22
C CYS A 76 -7.47 14.97 19.12
N LYS A 77 -8.61 15.59 19.46
CA LYS A 77 -8.78 17.05 19.45
C LYS A 77 -8.29 17.73 20.72
N SER A 78 -7.96 16.96 21.75
CA SER A 78 -7.51 17.48 23.05
C SER A 78 -5.98 17.64 23.15
N ILE A 79 -5.24 17.39 22.07
CA ILE A 79 -3.78 17.59 21.94
C ILE A 79 -3.52 18.91 21.22
#